data_AF-A0A8T5UPZ6-F1
#
_entry.id   AF-A0A8T5UPZ6-F1
#
_cell.length_a   1.000
_cell.length_b   1.000
_cell.length_c   1.000
_cell.angle_alpha   90.00
_cell.angle_beta   90.00
_cell.angle_gamma   90.00
#
_symmetry.space_group_name_H-M   'P 1'
#
loop_
_entity.id
_entity.type
_entity.pdbx_description
1 polymer ?
#
loop_
_entity_poly.entity_id
_entity_poly.type
_entity_poly.pdbx_seq_one_letter_code
_entity_poly.pdbx_strand_id
1 'polypeptide(L)' 'EVELITKFVSEINSEIPYSLLVFHPDYQMNDLPITPRNEAFKCLEIAKGYLKNVNLGNKHLLAFS' A
#
# COMPACT_ATOMS: atom_id res chain seq x y z
N GLU A 1 -10.64 -0.31 2.25
CA GLU A 1 -10.24 -1.42 1.38
C GLU A 1 -8.98 -2.14 1.86
N VAL A 2 -7.82 -1.46 1.97
CA VAL A 2 -6.54 -2.06 2.41
C VAL A 2 -6.67 -2.89 3.69
N GLU A 3 -7.42 -2.41 4.68
CA GLU A 3 -7.67 -3.15 5.91
C GLU A 3 -8.29 -4.54 5.69
N LEU A 4 -9.34 -4.62 4.87
CA LEU A 4 -10.06 -5.88 4.61
C LEU A 4 -9.17 -6.87 3.86
N ILE A 5 -8.40 -6.41 2.87
CA ILE A 5 -7.44 -7.24 2.13
C ILE A 5 -6.35 -7.74 3.06
N THR A 6 -5.77 -6.85 3.86
CA THR A 6 -4.68 -7.21 4.77
C THR A 6 -5.16 -8.20 5.82
N LYS A 7 -6.36 -7.96 6.39
CA LYS A 7 -6.99 -8.89 7.33
C LYS A 7 -7.19 -10.26 6.70
N PHE A 8 -7.77 -10.32 5.50
CA PHE A 8 -7.97 -11.58 4.78
C PHE A 8 -6.64 -12.33 4.54
N VAL A 9 -5.57 -11.64 4.12
CA VAL A 9 -4.25 -12.27 3.96
C VAL A 9 -3.69 -12.75 5.29
N SER A 10 -3.88 -12.00 6.38
CA SER A 10 -3.41 -12.39 7.72
C SER A 10 -4.10 -13.62 8.27
N GLU A 11 -5.38 -13.85 7.90
CA GLU A 11 -6.13 -15.06 8.24
C GLU A 11 -5.54 -16.31 7.58
N ILE A 12 -4.85 -16.15 6.44
CA ILE A 12 -4.11 -17.24 5.79
C ILE A 12 -2.79 -17.47 6.54
N ASN A 13 -1.96 -16.44 6.67
CA ASN A 13 -0.71 -16.47 7.46
C ASN A 13 -0.15 -15.05 7.67
N SER A 14 0.08 -14.66 8.92
CA SER A 14 0.60 -13.33 9.29
C SER A 14 2.02 -13.03 8.80
N GLU A 15 2.79 -14.05 8.40
CA GLU A 15 4.16 -13.94 7.89
C GLU A 15 4.21 -13.66 6.38
N ILE A 16 3.09 -13.74 5.65
CA ILE A 16 3.05 -13.50 4.20
C ILE A 16 3.55 -12.07 3.92
N PRO A 17 4.60 -11.91 3.09
CA PRO A 17 5.08 -10.58 2.73
C PRO A 17 4.03 -9.82 1.93
N TYR A 18 3.77 -8.57 2.31
CA TYR A 18 2.83 -7.70 1.63
C TYR A 18 3.48 -6.36 1.29
N SER A 19 3.58 -6.07 -0.01
CA SER A 19 4.13 -4.80 -0.50
C SER A 19 3.02 -3.91 -1.03
N LEU A 20 2.81 -2.78 -0.36
CA LEU A 20 1.95 -1.70 -0.85
C LEU A 20 2.71 -0.89 -1.91
N LEU A 21 2.06 -0.55 -3.01
CA LEU A 21 2.65 0.23 -4.09
C LEU A 21 1.99 1.60 -4.18
N VAL A 22 2.81 2.63 -4.37
CA VAL A 22 2.36 3.98 -4.73
C VAL A 22 1.90 3.93 -6.18
N PHE A 23 0.67 4.36 -6.43
CA PHE A 23 0.14 4.52 -7.77
C PHE A 23 0.68 5.83 -8.38
N HIS A 24 1.10 5.78 -9.64
CA HIS A 24 1.50 6.95 -10.44
C HIS A 24 0.91 6.82 -11.86
N PRO A 25 0.29 7.89 -12.42
CA PRO A 25 -0.47 7.84 -13.67
C PRO A 25 0.42 7.89 -14.94
N ASP A 26 1.30 6.90 -15.15
CA ASP A 26 2.27 6.91 -16.26
C ASP A 26 1.70 6.53 -17.64
N TYR A 27 0.51 5.92 -17.71
CA TYR A 27 -0.04 5.42 -18.98
C TYR A 27 -1.55 5.57 -19.12
N GLN A 28 -2.33 4.47 -19.01
CA GLN A 28 -3.76 4.48 -19.34
C GLN A 28 -4.68 5.01 -18.24
N MET A 29 -4.23 5.02 -16.98
CA MET A 29 -4.99 5.49 -15.82
C MET A 29 -4.56 6.90 -15.45
N ASN A 30 -4.65 7.82 -16.41
CA ASN A 30 -4.17 9.19 -16.32
C ASN A 30 -5.23 10.18 -15.79
N ASP A 31 -6.41 9.68 -15.47
CA ASP A 31 -7.51 10.40 -14.81
C ASP A 31 -7.41 10.39 -13.27
N LEU A 32 -6.54 9.55 -12.70
CA LEU A 32 -6.33 9.44 -11.26
C LEU A 32 -5.05 10.18 -10.82
N PRO A 33 -5.07 10.86 -9.65
CA PRO A 33 -3.87 11.44 -9.10
C PRO A 33 -2.93 10.35 -8.56
N ILE A 34 -1.66 10.71 -8.39
CA ILE A 34 -0.71 9.91 -7.62
C ILE A 34 -1.25 9.62 -6.20
N THR A 35 -0.91 8.46 -5.63
CA THR A 35 -1.28 8.17 -4.24
C THR A 35 -0.71 9.23 -3.29
N PRO A 36 -1.56 9.93 -2.52
CA PRO A 36 -1.09 10.91 -1.55
C PRO A 36 -0.18 10.30 -0.49
N ARG A 37 0.87 11.03 -0.08
CA ARG A 37 1.83 10.60 0.94
C ARG A 37 1.16 10.16 2.25
N ASN A 38 0.23 10.96 2.75
CA ASN A 38 -0.51 10.68 3.98
C ASN A 38 -1.33 9.38 3.86
N GLU A 39 -1.94 9.12 2.71
CA GLU A 39 -2.72 7.91 2.46
C GLU A 39 -1.81 6.67 2.37
N ALA A 40 -0.70 6.75 1.64
CA ALA A 40 0.27 5.65 1.55
C ALA A 40 0.79 5.21 2.93
N PHE A 41 1.14 6.17 3.81
CA PHE A 41 1.57 5.85 5.17
C PHE A 41 0.42 5.35 6.05
N LYS A 42 -0.79 5.90 5.92
CA LYS A 42 -1.96 5.39 6.65
C LYS A 42 -2.23 3.92 6.29
N CYS A 43 -2.19 3.58 5.00
CA CYS A 43 -2.35 2.21 4.53
C CYS A 43 -1.23 1.29 5.04
N LEU A 44 0.01 1.77 5.08
CA LEU A 44 1.15 1.03 5.64
C LEU A 44 0.94 0.68 7.11
N GLU A 45 0.51 1.66 7.92
CA GLU A 45 0.29 1.44 9.35
C GLU A 45 -0.92 0.51 9.61
N ILE A 46 -2.00 0.65 8.85
CA ILE A 46 -3.12 -0.31 8.90
C ILE A 46 -2.62 -1.72 8.59
N ALA A 47 -1.83 -1.88 7.52
CA ALA A 47 -1.38 -3.19 7.09
C ALA A 47 -0.45 -3.87 8.10
N LYS A 48 0.46 -3.09 8.73
CA LYS A 48 1.33 -3.56 9.83
C LYS A 48 0.55 -4.01 11.07
N GLY A 49 -0.68 -3.55 11.24
CA GLY A 49 -1.56 -4.01 12.32
C GLY A 49 -2.01 -5.47 12.17
N TYR A 50 -1.94 -6.04 10.97
CA TYR A 50 -2.40 -7.41 10.68
C TYR A 50 -1.28 -8.35 10.21
N LEU A 51 -0.31 -7.85 9.44
CA LEU A 51 0.80 -8.63 8.89
C LEU A 51 2.16 -8.18 9.45
N LYS A 52 3.08 -9.13 9.65
CA LYS A 52 4.42 -8.83 10.20
C LYS A 52 5.37 -8.25 9.15
N ASN A 53 5.29 -8.73 7.92
CA ASN A 53 6.23 -8.43 6.85
C ASN A 53 5.60 -7.47 5.82
N VAL A 54 5.43 -6.20 6.21
CA VAL A 54 4.81 -5.19 5.35
C VAL A 54 5.83 -4.13 4.92
N ASN A 55 5.85 -3.82 3.63
CA ASN A 55 6.72 -2.80 3.05
C ASN A 55 5.95 -1.84 2.13
N LEU A 56 6.41 -0.59 2.08
CA LEU A 56 6.00 0.36 1.04
C LEU A 56 7.01 0.31 -0.11
N GLY A 57 6.62 -0.35 -1.20
CA GLY A 57 7.37 -0.38 -2.45
C GLY A 57 7.37 0.98 -3.15
N ASN A 58 8.18 1.11 -4.21
CA ASN A 58 8.27 2.28 -5.11
C ASN A 58 8.15 3.67 -4.45
N LYS A 59 8.60 3.81 -3.19
CA LYS A 59 8.42 4.99 -2.34
C LYS A 59 9.03 6.28 -2.88
N HIS A 60 9.95 6.19 -3.85
CA HIS A 60 10.51 7.35 -4.53
C HIS A 60 9.44 8.14 -5.29
N LEU A 61 8.34 7.49 -5.69
CA LEU A 61 7.21 8.15 -6.33
C LEU A 61 6.49 9.15 -5.41
N LEU A 62 6.60 9.00 -4.09
CA LEU A 62 6.04 9.97 -3.13
C LEU A 62 6.67 11.38 -3.22
N ALA A 63 7.76 11.55 -3.98
CA ALA A 63 8.31 12.86 -4.29
C ALA A 63 7.40 13.69 -5.22
N PHE A 64 6.47 13.03 -5.93
CA PHE A 64 5.53 13.65 -6.86
C PHE A 64 4.11 13.81 -6.28
N SER A 65 3.90 13.41 -5.01
CA SER A 65 2.63 13.50 -4.27
C SER A 65 2.56 14.74 -3.39
#